data_AF-A0A955K2H3-F1
#
_entry.id   AF-A0A955K2H3-F1
#
_cell.length_a   1.000
_cell.length_b   1.000
_cell.length_c   1.000
_cell.angle_alpha   90.00
_cell.angle_beta   90.00
_cell.angle_gamma   90.00
#
_symmetry.space_group_name_H-M   'P 1'
#
loop_
_entity.id
_entity.type
_entity.pdbx_description
1 polymer ?
#
loop_
_entity_poly.entity_id
_entity_poly.type
_entity_poly.pdbx_seq_one_letter_code
_entity_poly.pdbx_strand_id
1 'polypeptide(L)'
;MSIKKPIYITYMLQQVEYNPYKLWQWHKDLGKFLRPISKVSNRKSLVLTNRARLLVLAGYMHYAFIFAIGIFAIGAGMPLKNFVFAVVISYLIASGTSVVYYWILASLVLKFIIKPERNKQRQIAKDIFAKHRAIKIAVLGSYGKTSMKEMLALILSESKNVAMTLGNLNVVASHAKFAKSLTGTEEIIIVEFGEGKPGDISDMAEMLKPDYAIITGLAPNHLDEYDSIEMIAGDFLEIQKFVSPENIFFNTDSEHLKKYIPPKTQTYSSSTVLGWTIANVDVKINKLSFVMNKSGISIKVESRLTGRHHVAPLALAVALAYKLGLKANAIELGISKITPHKHRMEPRQLSGAWIIDDTYNGNIEGMSAGLKLLSELKAKRKWYVTPGLVDQGEETNNVHIELGKKIAESNPDIVVLMENTVRPVIQKSMRDNGFKGELRIEAEPLEFYKNLEYIIANGDIVMMQNDWTDNYS
;
A
#
# COMPACT_ATOMS: atom_id res chain seq x y z
N MET A 1 -2.05 35.65 10.84
CA MET A 1 -1.33 34.36 10.94
C MET A 1 -2.31 33.31 11.46
N SER A 2 -2.52 32.19 10.76
CA SER A 2 -3.43 31.16 11.30
C SER A 2 -2.80 30.50 12.52
N ILE A 3 -3.45 30.59 13.69
CA ILE A 3 -3.05 29.91 14.95
C ILE A 3 -2.91 28.39 14.74
N LYS A 4 -3.51 27.86 13.66
CA LYS A 4 -3.45 26.44 13.29
C LYS A 4 -2.21 26.06 12.47
N LYS A 5 -1.33 26.99 12.06
CA LYS A 5 -0.14 26.68 11.24
C LYS A 5 0.78 25.60 11.86
N PRO A 6 1.06 25.60 13.18
CA PRO A 6 1.82 24.53 13.84
C PRO A 6 1.18 23.14 13.70
N ILE A 7 -0.16 23.10 13.78
CA ILE A 7 -0.95 21.88 13.62
C ILE A 7 -0.83 21.38 12.17
N TYR A 8 -0.96 22.27 11.19
CA TYR A 8 -0.83 21.88 9.77
C TYR A 8 0.58 21.41 9.42
N ILE A 9 1.65 22.11 9.86
CA ILE A 9 3.02 21.66 9.59
C ILE A 9 3.31 20.32 10.29
N THR A 10 2.82 20.14 11.52
CA THR A 10 2.97 18.86 12.22
C THR A 10 2.16 17.75 11.53
N TYR A 11 0.99 18.08 10.97
CA TYR A 11 0.21 17.17 10.15
C TYR A 11 0.97 16.77 8.89
N MET A 12 1.52 17.73 8.15
CA MET A 12 2.37 17.49 6.98
C MET A 12 3.53 16.56 7.35
N LEU A 13 4.26 16.88 8.43
CA LEU A 13 5.33 16.02 8.96
C LEU A 13 4.82 14.62 9.29
N GLN A 14 3.64 14.47 9.90
CA GLN A 14 3.08 13.18 10.22
C GLN A 14 2.74 12.35 8.96
N GLN A 15 2.26 12.97 7.88
CA GLN A 15 2.01 12.29 6.61
C GLN A 15 3.30 11.78 5.95
N VAL A 16 4.41 12.49 6.13
CA VAL A 16 5.73 12.09 5.59
C VAL A 16 6.61 11.40 6.64
N GLU A 17 6.01 10.77 7.64
CA GLU A 17 6.69 10.03 8.71
C GLU A 17 7.82 10.80 9.43
N TYR A 18 7.63 12.09 9.57
CA TYR A 18 8.58 13.03 10.18
C TYR A 18 9.90 13.14 9.41
N ASN A 19 9.91 12.78 8.13
CA ASN A 19 11.05 12.99 7.26
C ASN A 19 11.21 14.49 6.95
N PRO A 20 12.29 15.14 7.43
CA PRO A 20 12.48 16.58 7.24
C PRO A 20 12.70 16.94 5.77
N TYR A 21 13.33 16.08 4.98
CA TYR A 21 13.55 16.33 3.55
C TYR A 21 12.24 16.37 2.76
N LYS A 22 11.31 15.44 3.04
CA LYS A 22 9.98 15.44 2.41
C LYS A 22 9.13 16.65 2.79
N LEU A 23 9.24 17.13 4.04
CA LEU A 23 8.60 18.40 4.43
C LEU A 23 9.09 19.57 3.56
N TRP A 24 10.39 19.59 3.25
CA TRP A 24 10.98 20.62 2.39
C TRP A 24 10.50 20.52 0.94
N GLN A 25 10.38 19.31 0.39
CA GLN A 25 9.78 19.10 -0.93
C GLN A 25 8.33 19.59 -0.97
N TRP A 26 7.49 19.19 -0.01
CA TRP A 26 6.12 19.70 0.12
C TRP A 26 6.06 21.23 0.19
N HIS A 27 6.99 21.86 0.90
CA HIS A 27 7.05 23.32 0.96
C HIS A 27 7.35 23.96 -0.41
N LYS A 28 8.27 23.38 -1.20
CA LYS A 28 8.56 23.82 -2.56
C LYS A 28 7.35 23.68 -3.48
N ASP A 29 6.65 22.55 -3.39
CA ASP A 29 5.49 22.28 -4.24
C ASP A 29 4.31 23.21 -3.91
N LEU A 30 4.03 23.43 -2.62
CA LEU A 30 3.02 24.41 -2.18
C LEU A 30 3.34 25.82 -2.71
N GLY A 31 4.62 26.20 -2.71
CA GLY A 31 5.09 27.48 -3.26
C GLY A 31 4.92 27.56 -4.77
N LYS A 32 5.22 26.49 -5.50
CA LYS A 32 5.09 26.40 -6.97
C LYS A 32 3.63 26.54 -7.43
N PHE A 33 2.69 26.01 -6.65
CA PHE A 33 1.26 26.00 -6.99
C PHE A 33 0.43 27.06 -6.26
N LEU A 34 1.06 27.97 -5.49
CA LEU A 34 0.37 28.99 -4.66
C LEU A 34 -0.74 28.41 -3.77
N ARG A 35 -0.56 27.17 -3.28
CA ARG A 35 -1.59 26.44 -2.54
C ARG A 35 -1.58 26.81 -1.06
N PRO A 36 -2.74 27.13 -0.45
CA PRO A 36 -2.81 27.41 0.98
C PRO A 36 -2.63 26.13 1.81
N ILE A 37 -1.71 26.16 2.79
CA ILE A 37 -1.44 25.06 3.74
C ILE A 37 -2.70 24.55 4.45
N SER A 38 -3.72 25.40 4.62
CA SER A 38 -4.98 25.02 5.26
C SER A 38 -5.84 24.04 4.44
N LYS A 39 -5.57 23.88 3.13
CA LYS A 39 -6.26 22.94 2.24
C LYS A 39 -5.56 21.59 2.12
N VAL A 40 -4.47 21.38 2.87
CA VAL A 40 -3.67 20.14 2.84
C VAL A 40 -4.32 19.01 3.67
N SER A 41 -5.28 19.34 4.54
CA SER A 41 -6.03 18.37 5.35
C SER A 41 -7.52 18.41 5.00
N ASN A 42 -7.93 17.64 3.98
CA ASN A 42 -9.34 17.57 3.57
C ASN A 42 -10.04 16.31 4.13
N ARG A 43 -9.42 15.12 4.11
CA ARG A 43 -9.98 13.90 4.75
C ARG A 43 -9.46 13.61 6.15
N LYS A 44 -8.15 13.73 6.40
CA LYS A 44 -7.53 13.28 7.66
C LYS A 44 -7.14 14.45 8.57
N SER A 45 -7.23 14.23 9.88
CA SER A 45 -6.79 15.17 10.91
C SER A 45 -5.47 14.73 11.55
N LEU A 46 -4.74 15.67 12.15
CA LEU A 46 -3.54 15.37 12.95
C LEU A 46 -3.87 14.38 14.08
N VAL A 47 -3.17 13.26 14.11
CA VAL A 47 -3.21 12.30 15.22
C VAL A 47 -2.21 12.75 16.29
N LEU A 48 -2.71 13.12 17.47
CA LEU A 48 -1.89 13.66 18.57
C LEU A 48 -1.11 12.58 19.33
N THR A 49 -0.10 12.02 18.68
CA THR A 49 0.94 11.18 19.29
C THR A 49 1.88 12.03 20.18
N ASN A 50 2.66 11.41 21.08
CA ASN A 50 3.61 12.13 21.93
C ASN A 50 4.60 12.99 21.12
N ARG A 51 5.13 12.44 20.01
CA ARG A 51 5.99 13.18 19.06
C ARG A 51 5.27 14.33 18.37
N ALA A 52 4.01 14.15 17.97
CA ALA A 52 3.21 15.22 17.37
C ALA A 52 2.91 16.34 18.39
N ARG A 53 2.57 15.99 19.63
CA ARG A 53 2.37 16.98 20.71
C ARG A 53 3.62 17.79 20.97
N LEU A 54 4.79 17.12 21.02
CA LEU A 54 6.08 17.79 21.18
C LEU A 54 6.36 18.79 20.05
N LEU A 55 6.11 18.40 18.78
CA LEU A 55 6.31 19.28 17.63
C LEU A 55 5.34 20.46 17.60
N VAL A 56 4.06 20.22 17.89
CA VAL A 56 3.04 21.28 18.00
C VAL A 56 3.42 22.27 19.11
N LEU A 57 3.79 21.77 20.30
CA LEU A 57 4.22 22.59 21.43
C LEU A 57 5.45 23.41 21.08
N ALA A 58 6.47 22.78 20.46
CA ALA A 58 7.69 23.47 20.04
C ALA A 58 7.39 24.56 19.00
N GLY A 59 6.47 24.32 18.08
CA GLY A 59 5.98 25.35 17.16
C GLY A 59 5.33 26.56 17.85
N TYR A 60 4.48 26.32 18.85
CA TYR A 60 3.90 27.41 19.64
C TYR A 60 4.94 28.14 20.48
N MET A 61 5.90 27.43 21.09
CA MET A 61 7.01 28.05 21.81
C MET A 61 7.88 28.92 20.89
N HIS A 62 8.11 28.49 19.65
CA HIS A 62 8.83 29.30 18.67
C HIS A 62 8.10 30.61 18.34
N TYR A 63 6.78 30.56 18.19
CA TYR A 63 5.98 31.77 17.99
C TYR A 63 5.99 32.67 19.21
N ALA A 64 5.86 32.10 20.41
CA ALA A 64 5.96 32.86 21.65
C ALA A 64 7.33 33.54 21.79
N PHE A 65 8.41 32.84 21.41
CA PHE A 65 9.77 33.38 21.43
C PHE A 65 9.95 34.55 20.45
N ILE A 66 9.50 34.42 19.19
CA ILE A 66 9.55 35.53 18.22
C ILE A 66 8.72 36.72 18.69
N PHE A 67 7.53 36.45 19.25
CA PHE A 67 6.67 37.49 19.79
C PHE A 67 7.33 38.22 20.98
N ALA A 68 7.98 37.48 21.87
CA ALA A 68 8.73 38.04 23.00
C ALA A 68 9.90 38.92 22.54
N ILE A 69 10.64 38.52 21.47
CA ILE A 69 11.67 39.37 20.86
C ILE A 69 11.06 40.68 20.34
N GLY A 70 9.90 40.60 19.69
CA GLY A 70 9.17 41.77 19.23
C GLY A 70 8.79 42.72 20.37
N ILE A 71 8.27 42.20 21.48
CA ILE A 71 7.95 42.99 22.68
C ILE A 71 9.21 43.61 23.29
N PHE A 72 10.29 42.84 23.41
CA PHE A 72 11.56 43.34 23.94
C PHE A 72 12.10 44.50 23.09
N ALA A 73 12.01 44.41 21.76
CA ALA A 73 12.41 45.49 20.86
C ALA A 73 11.59 46.77 21.07
N ILE A 74 10.30 46.67 21.41
CA ILE A 74 9.46 47.82 21.81
C ILE A 74 9.98 48.43 23.11
N GLY A 75 10.20 47.61 24.14
CA GLY A 75 10.67 48.05 25.44
C GLY A 75 12.04 48.73 25.41
N ALA A 76 12.87 48.40 24.41
CA ALA A 76 14.18 49.00 24.19
C ALA A 76 14.15 50.38 23.47
N GLY A 77 12.97 50.94 23.19
CA GLY A 77 12.83 52.33 22.67
C GLY A 77 13.01 52.48 21.16
N MET A 78 12.73 51.45 20.36
CA MET A 78 12.81 51.54 18.90
C MET A 78 11.76 52.52 18.33
N PRO A 79 12.13 53.44 17.41
CA PRO A 79 11.18 54.39 16.81
C PRO A 79 9.99 53.70 16.13
N LEU A 80 8.78 54.28 16.20
CA LEU A 80 7.53 53.63 15.72
C LEU A 80 7.58 53.19 14.24
N LYS A 81 8.26 53.93 13.35
CA LYS A 81 8.46 53.52 11.94
C LYS A 81 9.37 52.29 11.81
N ASN A 82 10.38 52.20 12.67
CA ASN A 82 11.28 51.05 12.74
C ASN A 82 10.60 49.87 13.44
N PHE A 83 9.63 50.13 14.31
CA PHE A 83 8.79 49.12 14.95
C PHE A 83 7.86 48.43 13.94
N VAL A 84 7.11 49.18 13.13
CA VAL A 84 6.26 48.57 12.07
C VAL A 84 7.11 47.77 11.09
N PHE A 85 8.26 48.32 10.68
CA PHE A 85 9.23 47.60 9.85
C PHE A 85 9.75 46.33 10.56
N ALA A 86 10.10 46.41 11.84
CA ALA A 86 10.56 45.26 12.63
C ALA A 86 9.46 44.21 12.82
N VAL A 87 8.19 44.59 12.96
CA VAL A 87 7.06 43.67 13.04
C VAL A 87 6.83 42.96 11.71
N VAL A 88 6.87 43.69 10.59
CA VAL A 88 6.72 43.12 9.24
C VAL A 88 7.90 42.20 8.90
N ILE A 89 9.13 42.61 9.22
CA ILE A 89 10.33 41.77 9.04
C ILE A 89 10.28 40.57 9.99
N SER A 90 9.89 40.74 11.25
CA SER A 90 9.71 39.62 12.19
C SER A 90 8.62 38.66 11.73
N TYR A 91 7.56 39.16 11.07
CA TYR A 91 6.52 38.33 10.46
C TYR A 91 7.04 37.56 9.24
N LEU A 92 7.78 38.21 8.34
CA LEU A 92 8.40 37.57 7.18
C LEU A 92 9.42 36.51 7.63
N ILE A 93 10.27 36.84 8.61
CA ILE A 93 11.19 35.94 9.28
C ILE A 93 10.41 34.79 9.92
N ALA A 94 9.44 35.03 10.81
CA ALA A 94 8.64 33.98 11.45
C ALA A 94 7.96 33.04 10.45
N SER A 95 7.51 33.58 9.31
CA SER A 95 6.84 32.80 8.29
C SER A 95 7.79 31.83 7.57
N GLY A 96 9.03 32.26 7.27
CA GLY A 96 10.07 31.45 6.62
C GLY A 96 10.90 30.60 7.61
N THR A 97 11.31 31.17 8.74
CA THR A 97 12.01 30.47 9.82
C THR A 97 11.18 29.36 10.41
N SER A 98 9.85 29.46 10.42
CA SER A 98 9.02 28.36 10.92
C SER A 98 9.27 27.06 10.17
N VAL A 99 9.45 27.07 8.84
CA VAL A 99 9.70 25.83 8.08
C VAL A 99 11.09 25.27 8.38
N VAL A 100 12.11 26.12 8.39
CA VAL A 100 13.49 25.72 8.75
C VAL A 100 13.57 25.22 10.19
N TYR A 101 12.85 25.87 11.10
CA TYR A 101 12.74 25.47 12.50
C TYR A 101 12.10 24.08 12.63
N TYR A 102 10.99 23.84 11.93
CA TYR A 102 10.36 22.51 11.88
C TYR A 102 11.25 21.46 11.22
N TRP A 103 12.03 21.83 10.20
CA TRP A 103 13.00 20.95 9.56
C TRP A 103 14.09 20.50 10.54
N ILE A 104 14.67 21.43 11.32
CA ILE A 104 15.64 21.12 12.37
C ILE A 104 15.00 20.25 13.47
N LEU A 105 13.85 20.66 13.98
CA LEU A 105 13.15 19.91 15.03
C LEU A 105 12.78 18.49 14.58
N ALA A 106 12.24 18.33 13.38
CA ALA A 106 11.94 17.02 12.81
C ALA A 106 13.21 16.17 12.70
N SER A 107 14.33 16.76 12.29
CA SER A 107 15.63 16.07 12.25
C SER A 107 16.09 15.60 13.63
N LEU A 108 15.93 16.44 14.66
CA LEU A 108 16.26 16.08 16.05
C LEU A 108 15.34 14.98 16.59
N VAL A 109 14.02 15.10 16.38
CA VAL A 109 13.03 14.08 16.76
C VAL A 109 13.33 12.76 16.05
N LEU A 110 13.64 12.79 14.76
CA LEU A 110 14.02 11.61 13.99
C LEU A 110 15.26 10.93 14.59
N LYS A 111 16.31 11.71 14.86
CA LYS A 111 17.61 11.20 15.33
C LYS A 111 17.59 10.71 16.78
N PHE A 112 16.98 11.46 17.69
CA PHE A 112 17.08 11.23 19.13
C PHE A 112 15.86 10.54 19.73
N ILE A 113 14.71 10.53 19.05
CA ILE A 113 13.49 9.89 19.56
C ILE A 113 13.13 8.68 18.69
N ILE A 114 12.89 8.89 17.40
CA ILE A 114 12.34 7.86 16.51
C ILE A 114 13.36 6.74 16.25
N LYS A 115 14.60 7.07 15.85
CA LYS A 115 15.62 6.06 15.54
C LYS A 115 15.98 5.18 16.75
N PRO A 116 16.26 5.72 17.96
CA PRO A 116 16.58 4.90 19.13
C PRO A 116 15.42 4.02 19.57
N GLU A 117 14.19 4.56 19.56
CA GLU A 117 12.99 3.77 19.89
C GLU A 117 12.81 2.62 18.91
N ARG A 118 12.94 2.89 17.60
CA ARG A 118 12.86 1.87 16.55
C ARG A 118 13.91 0.78 16.73
N ASN A 119 15.16 1.15 17.00
CA ASN A 119 16.26 0.18 17.21
C ASN A 119 16.00 -0.70 18.44
N LYS A 120 15.48 -0.11 19.53
CA LYS A 120 15.08 -0.87 20.73
C LYS A 120 13.94 -1.84 20.42
N GLN A 121 12.90 -1.37 19.72
CA GLN A 121 11.77 -2.22 19.31
C GLN A 121 12.23 -3.39 18.43
N ARG A 122 13.11 -3.10 17.46
CA ARG A 122 13.73 -4.10 16.59
C ARG A 122 14.52 -5.15 17.38
N GLN A 123 15.38 -4.75 18.31
CA GLN A 123 16.17 -5.70 19.09
C GLN A 123 15.27 -6.62 19.93
N ILE A 124 14.25 -6.07 20.58
CA ILE A 124 13.27 -6.87 21.35
C ILE A 124 12.57 -7.88 20.44
N ALA A 125 12.12 -7.46 19.26
CA ALA A 125 11.47 -8.34 18.30
C ALA A 125 12.40 -9.46 17.84
N LYS A 126 13.65 -9.12 17.51
CA LYS A 126 14.69 -10.06 17.11
C LYS A 126 14.93 -11.13 18.19
N ASP A 127 15.01 -10.72 19.46
CA ASP A 127 15.22 -11.64 20.57
C ASP A 127 14.03 -12.59 20.78
N ILE A 128 12.79 -12.08 20.60
CA ILE A 128 11.58 -12.90 20.68
C ILE A 128 11.54 -13.91 19.54
N PHE A 129 11.70 -13.47 18.29
CA PHE A 129 11.67 -14.38 17.14
C PHE A 129 12.79 -15.40 17.19
N ALA A 130 14.01 -15.02 17.61
CA ALA A 130 15.14 -15.94 17.73
C ALA A 130 14.88 -17.08 18.73
N LYS A 131 14.14 -16.81 19.81
CA LYS A 131 13.77 -17.82 20.82
C LYS A 131 12.54 -18.65 20.42
N HIS A 132 11.74 -18.17 19.48
CA HIS A 132 10.53 -18.85 19.02
C HIS A 132 10.86 -20.00 18.07
N ARG A 133 10.31 -21.19 18.35
CA ARG A 133 10.53 -22.42 17.57
C ARG A 133 9.58 -22.62 16.39
N ALA A 134 8.75 -21.62 16.10
CA ALA A 134 7.78 -21.71 15.01
C ALA A 134 8.49 -21.68 13.67
N ILE A 135 7.88 -22.28 12.66
CA ILE A 135 8.24 -22.05 11.27
C ILE A 135 7.86 -20.61 10.91
N LYS A 136 8.80 -19.84 10.38
CA LYS A 136 8.63 -18.42 10.06
C LYS A 136 8.56 -18.23 8.56
N ILE A 137 7.47 -17.63 8.09
CA ILE A 137 7.22 -17.36 6.68
C ILE A 137 7.24 -15.85 6.47
N ALA A 138 8.17 -15.37 5.66
CA ALA A 138 8.18 -13.99 5.17
C ALA A 138 7.38 -13.88 3.87
N VAL A 139 6.47 -12.92 3.80
CA VAL A 139 5.72 -12.59 2.58
C VAL A 139 6.07 -11.17 2.15
N LEU A 140 6.64 -11.02 0.96
CA LEU A 140 7.13 -9.75 0.42
C LEU A 140 6.73 -9.59 -1.05
N GLY A 141 6.82 -8.39 -1.60
CA GLY A 141 6.48 -8.11 -3.01
C GLY A 141 5.65 -6.84 -3.17
N SER A 142 5.67 -6.20 -4.34
CA SER A 142 5.01 -4.90 -4.57
C SER A 142 3.49 -4.91 -4.39
N TYR A 143 2.85 -6.09 -4.51
CA TYR A 143 1.40 -6.30 -4.37
C TYR A 143 1.11 -7.74 -3.95
N GLY A 144 -0.13 -8.01 -3.52
CA GLY A 144 -0.58 -9.38 -3.19
C GLY A 144 -0.08 -9.95 -1.86
N LYS A 145 0.77 -9.22 -1.11
CA LYS A 145 1.36 -9.67 0.15
C LYS A 145 0.32 -10.05 1.20
N THR A 146 -0.60 -9.11 1.51
CA THR A 146 -1.62 -9.30 2.55
C THR A 146 -2.53 -10.47 2.21
N SER A 147 -3.00 -10.54 0.95
CA SER A 147 -3.85 -11.64 0.48
C SER A 147 -3.13 -12.99 0.59
N MET A 148 -1.84 -13.07 0.20
CA MET A 148 -1.06 -14.31 0.33
C MET A 148 -0.89 -14.74 1.80
N LYS A 149 -0.56 -13.79 2.68
CA LYS A 149 -0.45 -14.04 4.14
C LYS A 149 -1.76 -14.55 4.71
N GLU A 150 -2.88 -13.93 4.37
CA GLU A 150 -4.21 -14.29 4.89
C GLU A 150 -4.67 -15.65 4.36
N MET A 151 -4.45 -15.94 3.07
CA MET A 151 -4.71 -17.27 2.50
C MET A 151 -3.91 -18.36 3.21
N LEU A 152 -2.61 -18.14 3.43
CA LEU A 152 -1.77 -19.08 4.19
C LEU A 152 -2.28 -19.26 5.62
N ALA A 153 -2.54 -18.16 6.32
CA ALA A 153 -2.96 -18.20 7.71
C ALA A 153 -4.26 -18.98 7.88
N LEU A 154 -5.27 -18.70 7.04
CA LEU A 154 -6.56 -19.38 7.08
C LEU A 154 -6.42 -20.88 6.81
N ILE A 155 -5.68 -21.27 5.76
CA ILE A 155 -5.50 -22.67 5.40
C ILE A 155 -4.71 -23.42 6.47
N LEU A 156 -3.60 -22.86 6.94
CA LEU A 156 -2.72 -23.50 7.92
C LEU A 156 -3.39 -23.61 9.31
N SER A 157 -4.24 -22.65 9.67
CA SER A 157 -4.93 -22.64 10.97
C SER A 157 -5.90 -23.81 11.17
N GLU A 158 -6.25 -24.54 10.11
CA GLU A 158 -7.12 -25.72 10.23
C GLU A 158 -6.48 -26.88 11.00
N SER A 159 -5.16 -26.93 11.07
CA SER A 159 -4.47 -27.98 11.84
C SER A 159 -3.23 -27.51 12.60
N LYS A 160 -2.92 -26.20 12.55
CA LYS A 160 -1.73 -25.62 13.16
C LYS A 160 -2.09 -24.39 13.96
N ASN A 161 -1.36 -24.13 15.04
CA ASN A 161 -1.45 -22.85 15.72
C ASN A 161 -0.66 -21.78 14.93
N VAL A 162 -1.37 -20.83 14.29
CA VAL A 162 -0.76 -19.84 13.39
C VAL A 162 -0.94 -18.44 13.95
N ALA A 163 0.13 -17.66 13.98
CA ALA A 163 0.08 -16.22 14.18
C ALA A 163 0.54 -15.48 12.92
N MET A 164 -0.10 -14.35 12.63
CA MET A 164 0.29 -13.48 11.51
C MET A 164 0.20 -12.00 11.86
N THR A 165 0.95 -11.16 11.13
CA THR A 165 0.76 -9.71 11.24
C THR A 165 -0.63 -9.30 10.75
N LEU A 166 -1.34 -8.44 11.50
CA LEU A 166 -2.70 -8.02 11.16
C LEU A 166 -2.72 -6.95 10.06
N GLY A 167 -3.70 -7.01 9.16
CA GLY A 167 -3.87 -5.99 8.11
C GLY A 167 -2.60 -5.77 7.29
N ASN A 168 -2.27 -4.52 6.97
CA ASN A 168 -1.05 -4.14 6.26
C ASN A 168 0.12 -3.78 7.21
N LEU A 169 0.15 -4.32 8.43
CA LEU A 169 1.23 -4.10 9.38
C LEU A 169 2.52 -4.77 8.90
N ASN A 170 3.31 -4.02 8.15
CA ASN A 170 4.44 -4.52 7.35
C ASN A 170 5.77 -3.80 7.63
N VAL A 171 5.82 -2.96 8.67
CA VAL A 171 7.03 -2.23 9.10
C VAL A 171 7.57 -2.75 10.42
N VAL A 172 8.87 -2.54 10.67
CA VAL A 172 9.60 -2.98 11.89
C VAL A 172 8.87 -2.66 13.19
N ALA A 173 8.33 -1.45 13.34
CA ALA A 173 7.61 -1.05 14.55
C ALA A 173 6.36 -1.91 14.79
N SER A 174 5.67 -2.30 13.72
CA SER A 174 4.48 -3.15 13.79
C SER A 174 4.83 -4.61 14.04
N HIS A 175 5.92 -5.10 13.44
CA HIS A 175 6.47 -6.43 13.70
C HIS A 175 6.92 -6.59 15.14
N ALA A 176 7.51 -5.55 15.74
CA ALA A 176 7.90 -5.57 17.14
C ALA A 176 6.72 -5.65 18.11
N LYS A 177 5.60 -5.00 17.76
CA LYS A 177 4.35 -5.14 18.52
C LYS A 177 3.77 -6.55 18.36
N PHE A 178 3.77 -7.07 17.13
CA PHE A 178 3.32 -8.43 16.83
C PHE A 178 4.16 -9.49 17.57
N ALA A 179 5.49 -9.38 17.56
CA ALA A 179 6.37 -10.28 18.28
C ALA A 179 6.02 -10.36 19.77
N LYS A 180 5.74 -9.21 20.41
CA LYS A 180 5.32 -9.16 21.83
C LYS A 180 3.96 -9.79 22.11
N SER A 181 3.11 -9.95 21.10
CA SER A 181 1.81 -10.61 21.24
C SER A 181 1.86 -12.13 21.12
N LEU A 182 3.01 -12.68 20.69
CA LEU A 182 3.19 -14.13 20.57
C LEU A 182 3.18 -14.78 21.95
N THR A 183 2.58 -15.97 22.01
CA THR A 183 2.44 -16.73 23.26
C THR A 183 3.56 -17.76 23.44
N GLY A 184 4.29 -18.10 22.36
CA GLY A 184 5.28 -19.18 22.34
C GLY A 184 4.69 -20.53 21.95
N THR A 185 3.37 -20.63 21.82
CA THR A 185 2.64 -21.87 21.46
C THR A 185 2.41 -22.00 19.96
N GLU A 186 2.71 -20.96 19.19
CA GLU A 186 2.51 -20.91 17.76
C GLU A 186 3.44 -21.91 17.06
N GLU A 187 2.90 -22.67 16.11
CA GLU A 187 3.68 -23.57 15.26
C GLU A 187 4.18 -22.84 14.00
N ILE A 188 3.43 -21.82 13.54
CA ILE A 188 3.75 -21.06 12.35
C ILE A 188 3.56 -19.56 12.62
N ILE A 189 4.54 -18.76 12.18
CA ILE A 189 4.50 -17.30 12.23
C ILE A 189 4.61 -16.77 10.81
N ILE A 190 3.66 -15.95 10.37
CA ILE A 190 3.65 -15.34 9.04
C ILE A 190 3.77 -13.83 9.15
N VAL A 191 4.82 -13.26 8.54
CA VAL A 191 5.10 -11.83 8.62
C VAL A 191 5.15 -11.23 7.23
N GLU A 192 4.31 -10.23 7.01
CA GLU A 192 4.33 -9.41 5.81
C GLU A 192 5.44 -8.35 5.90
N PHE A 193 6.31 -8.28 4.89
CA PHE A 193 7.39 -7.30 4.79
C PHE A 193 6.97 -6.18 3.82
N GLY A 194 7.13 -4.93 4.24
CA GLY A 194 6.89 -3.76 3.40
C GLY A 194 8.19 -3.23 2.78
N GLU A 195 8.13 -2.86 1.52
CA GLU A 195 9.23 -2.24 0.77
C GLU A 195 9.13 -0.72 0.78
N GLY A 196 9.56 -0.08 1.88
CA GLY A 196 9.52 1.38 2.00
C GLY A 196 10.73 2.07 1.37
N LYS A 197 11.91 1.45 1.50
CA LYS A 197 13.19 1.98 1.00
C LYS A 197 14.26 0.88 0.96
N PRO A 198 15.37 1.09 0.24
CA PRO A 198 16.45 0.12 0.16
C PRO A 198 16.96 -0.34 1.54
N GLY A 199 17.09 -1.67 1.71
CA GLY A 199 17.57 -2.33 2.91
C GLY A 199 16.48 -2.71 3.91
N ASP A 200 15.22 -2.32 3.69
CA ASP A 200 14.12 -2.68 4.58
C ASP A 200 13.89 -4.21 4.60
N ILE A 201 14.01 -4.90 3.46
CA ILE A 201 13.85 -6.36 3.37
C ILE A 201 14.92 -7.08 4.20
N SER A 202 16.19 -6.70 4.05
CA SER A 202 17.28 -7.27 4.85
C SER A 202 17.12 -6.97 6.34
N ASP A 203 16.68 -5.76 6.69
CA ASP A 203 16.44 -5.37 8.08
C ASP A 203 15.37 -6.26 8.76
N MET A 204 14.25 -6.48 8.07
CA MET A 204 13.17 -7.32 8.56
C MET A 204 13.52 -8.81 8.53
N ALA A 205 14.27 -9.28 7.52
CA ALA A 205 14.74 -10.66 7.45
C ALA A 205 15.75 -10.98 8.56
N GLU A 206 16.65 -10.06 8.89
CA GLU A 206 17.59 -10.23 10.00
C GLU A 206 16.87 -10.31 11.35
N MET A 207 15.78 -9.56 11.52
CA MET A 207 14.93 -9.57 12.70
C MET A 207 14.10 -10.84 12.82
N LEU A 208 13.45 -11.29 11.75
CA LEU A 208 12.56 -12.46 11.77
C LEU A 208 13.30 -13.79 11.74
N LYS A 209 14.39 -13.89 10.94
CA LYS A 209 15.03 -15.15 10.56
C LYS A 209 14.03 -16.15 9.94
N PRO A 210 13.47 -15.82 8.75
CA PRO A 210 12.47 -16.67 8.11
C PRO A 210 13.04 -18.02 7.66
N ASP A 211 12.22 -19.07 7.71
CA ASP A 211 12.48 -20.39 7.14
C ASP A 211 12.01 -20.47 5.67
N TYR A 212 10.95 -19.72 5.34
CA TYR A 212 10.40 -19.59 4.00
C TYR A 212 10.25 -18.12 3.61
N ALA A 213 10.44 -17.82 2.33
CA ALA A 213 10.17 -16.51 1.76
C ALA A 213 9.30 -16.62 0.51
N ILE A 214 8.29 -15.77 0.40
CA ILE A 214 7.36 -15.74 -0.72
C ILE A 214 7.35 -14.35 -1.32
N ILE A 215 7.78 -14.25 -2.58
CA ILE A 215 7.78 -13.00 -3.34
C ILE A 215 6.53 -13.02 -4.25
N THR A 216 5.58 -12.14 -3.96
CA THR A 216 4.24 -12.14 -4.58
C THR A 216 4.17 -11.44 -5.92
N GLY A 217 5.06 -10.48 -6.18
CA GLY A 217 5.12 -9.75 -7.43
C GLY A 217 6.03 -8.54 -7.35
N LEU A 218 6.33 -7.94 -8.50
CA LEU A 218 7.14 -6.74 -8.64
C LEU A 218 6.39 -5.75 -9.53
N ALA A 219 6.30 -4.49 -9.09
CA ALA A 219 5.69 -3.37 -9.81
C ALA A 219 6.49 -2.09 -9.52
N PRO A 220 6.44 -1.09 -10.43
CA PRO A 220 7.00 0.23 -10.16
C PRO A 220 6.18 0.96 -9.08
N ASN A 221 6.51 0.72 -7.82
CA ASN A 221 5.89 1.34 -6.64
C ASN A 221 6.95 2.06 -5.81
N HIS A 222 6.54 3.06 -5.03
CA HIS A 222 7.46 3.79 -4.14
C HIS A 222 8.67 4.39 -4.87
N LEU A 223 8.48 4.85 -6.12
CA LEU A 223 9.53 5.46 -6.93
C LEU A 223 10.02 6.81 -6.39
N ASP A 224 9.40 7.31 -5.32
CA ASP A 224 9.92 8.44 -4.55
C ASP A 224 11.10 8.06 -3.63
N GLU A 225 11.28 6.76 -3.35
CA GLU A 225 12.32 6.19 -2.46
C GLU A 225 13.25 5.21 -3.19
N TYR A 226 12.80 4.65 -4.31
CA TYR A 226 13.60 3.78 -5.18
C TYR A 226 13.81 4.45 -6.54
N ASP A 227 15.06 4.53 -6.99
CA ASP A 227 15.38 5.16 -8.28
C ASP A 227 14.88 4.34 -9.48
N SER A 228 14.68 3.03 -9.31
CA SER A 228 14.18 2.16 -10.38
C SER A 228 13.57 0.86 -9.87
N ILE A 229 12.82 0.18 -10.74
CA ILE A 229 12.25 -1.14 -10.46
C ILE A 229 13.33 -2.21 -10.23
N GLU A 230 14.50 -2.06 -10.85
CA GLU A 230 15.67 -2.92 -10.64
C GLU A 230 16.19 -2.80 -9.21
N MET A 231 16.14 -1.61 -8.60
CA MET A 231 16.52 -1.43 -7.21
C MET A 231 15.54 -2.10 -6.25
N ILE A 232 14.24 -2.02 -6.52
CA ILE A 232 13.21 -2.74 -5.76
C ILE A 232 13.45 -4.25 -5.86
N ALA A 233 13.73 -4.75 -7.07
CA ALA A 233 14.07 -6.15 -7.29
C ALA A 233 15.33 -6.55 -6.50
N GLY A 234 16.39 -5.73 -6.54
CA GLY A 234 17.61 -5.94 -5.77
C GLY A 234 17.36 -6.06 -4.27
N ASP A 235 16.49 -5.21 -3.72
CA ASP A 235 16.08 -5.24 -2.31
C ASP A 235 15.31 -6.53 -1.96
N PHE A 236 14.38 -6.97 -2.81
CA PHE A 236 13.69 -8.26 -2.62
C PHE A 236 14.67 -9.43 -2.64
N LEU A 237 15.67 -9.39 -3.52
CA LEU A 237 16.67 -10.45 -3.66
C LEU A 237 17.62 -10.56 -2.46
N GLU A 238 17.68 -9.56 -1.59
CA GLU A 238 18.45 -9.64 -0.33
C GLU A 238 17.96 -10.76 0.59
N ILE A 239 16.70 -11.21 0.44
CA ILE A 239 16.13 -12.32 1.21
C ILE A 239 16.94 -13.61 1.09
N GLN A 240 17.67 -13.80 -0.02
CA GLN A 240 18.55 -14.95 -0.26
C GLN A 240 19.73 -15.04 0.71
N LYS A 241 20.09 -13.93 1.38
CA LYS A 241 21.11 -13.92 2.44
C LYS A 241 20.62 -14.63 3.72
N PHE A 242 19.30 -14.85 3.84
CA PHE A 242 18.65 -15.32 5.06
C PHE A 242 17.88 -16.62 4.90
N VAL A 243 17.44 -16.96 3.69
CA VAL A 243 16.62 -18.15 3.38
C VAL A 243 17.31 -19.00 2.33
N SER A 244 17.32 -20.32 2.51
CA SER A 244 17.87 -21.25 1.51
C SER A 244 17.05 -21.21 0.20
N PRO A 245 17.67 -21.28 -0.99
CA PRO A 245 16.99 -21.13 -2.27
C PRO A 245 15.74 -22.03 -2.45
N GLU A 246 15.78 -23.26 -1.99
CA GLU A 246 14.69 -24.24 -2.08
C GLU A 246 13.43 -23.89 -1.26
N ASN A 247 13.54 -22.89 -0.39
CA ASN A 247 12.45 -22.37 0.45
C ASN A 247 12.05 -20.93 0.07
N ILE A 248 12.55 -20.40 -1.05
CA ILE A 248 12.15 -19.12 -1.61
C ILE A 248 11.25 -19.34 -2.83
N PHE A 249 10.08 -18.71 -2.83
CA PHE A 249 9.05 -18.87 -3.85
C PHE A 249 8.83 -17.56 -4.62
N PHE A 250 9.06 -17.60 -5.93
CA PHE A 250 8.82 -16.46 -6.83
C PHE A 250 7.59 -16.65 -7.69
N ASN A 251 6.74 -15.61 -7.74
CA ASN A 251 5.55 -15.62 -8.59
C ASN A 251 5.93 -15.41 -10.07
N THR A 252 5.81 -16.45 -10.88
CA THR A 252 5.98 -16.37 -12.33
C THR A 252 4.69 -16.03 -13.07
N ASP A 253 3.72 -15.39 -12.43
CA ASP A 253 2.68 -14.63 -13.14
C ASP A 253 3.02 -13.13 -13.19
N SER A 254 3.98 -12.66 -12.38
CA SER A 254 4.46 -11.28 -12.41
C SER A 254 5.50 -11.10 -13.52
N GLU A 255 5.17 -10.37 -14.58
CA GLU A 255 6.07 -10.14 -15.73
C GLU A 255 7.39 -9.47 -15.35
N HIS A 256 7.35 -8.48 -14.46
CA HIS A 256 8.56 -7.84 -13.95
C HIS A 256 9.40 -8.79 -13.10
N LEU A 257 8.79 -9.53 -12.16
CA LEU A 257 9.53 -10.37 -11.22
C LEU A 257 10.23 -11.54 -11.92
N LYS A 258 9.62 -12.12 -12.96
CA LYS A 258 10.19 -13.23 -13.75
C LYS A 258 11.63 -13.01 -14.17
N LYS A 259 11.99 -11.75 -14.49
CA LYS A 259 13.32 -11.37 -15.00
C LYS A 259 14.42 -11.48 -13.94
N TYR A 260 14.07 -11.50 -12.66
CA TYR A 260 15.01 -11.43 -11.54
C TYR A 260 15.06 -12.74 -10.73
N ILE A 261 14.43 -13.82 -11.20
CA ILE A 261 14.37 -15.08 -10.46
C ILE A 261 15.75 -15.75 -10.43
N PRO A 262 16.35 -15.96 -9.24
CA PRO A 262 17.64 -16.60 -9.13
C PRO A 262 17.57 -18.11 -9.42
N PRO A 263 18.65 -18.73 -9.95
CA PRO A 263 18.72 -20.18 -10.11
C PRO A 263 18.48 -20.92 -8.79
N LYS A 264 17.98 -22.16 -8.87
CA LYS A 264 17.72 -23.07 -7.74
C LYS A 264 16.61 -22.64 -6.77
N THR A 265 16.00 -21.47 -6.98
CA THR A 265 14.82 -21.05 -6.23
C THR A 265 13.56 -21.76 -6.71
N GLN A 266 12.49 -21.76 -5.90
CA GLN A 266 11.19 -22.31 -6.29
C GLN A 266 10.34 -21.24 -6.99
N THR A 267 9.48 -21.68 -7.90
CA THR A 267 8.52 -20.81 -8.60
C THR A 267 7.10 -21.29 -8.42
N TYR A 268 6.16 -20.37 -8.59
CA TYR A 268 4.73 -20.67 -8.61
C TYR A 268 4.01 -19.76 -9.60
N SER A 269 2.91 -20.25 -10.17
CA SER A 269 2.11 -19.57 -11.19
C SER A 269 0.67 -20.04 -11.11
N SER A 270 -0.19 -19.46 -11.97
CA SER A 270 -1.53 -19.97 -12.22
C SER A 270 -1.56 -21.34 -12.91
N SER A 271 -0.40 -21.92 -13.26
CA SER A 271 -0.29 -23.19 -13.99
C SER A 271 0.42 -24.31 -13.22
N THR A 272 1.43 -23.99 -12.41
CA THR A 272 2.20 -24.97 -11.64
C THR A 272 2.82 -24.41 -10.35
N VAL A 273 2.99 -25.26 -9.34
CA VAL A 273 3.74 -24.97 -8.10
C VAL A 273 4.18 -26.27 -7.40
N LEU A 274 5.45 -26.38 -6.98
CA LEU A 274 5.96 -27.54 -6.22
C LEU A 274 5.59 -28.92 -6.82
N GLY A 275 5.55 -29.01 -8.16
CA GLY A 275 5.17 -30.22 -8.92
C GLY A 275 3.66 -30.49 -9.01
N TRP A 276 2.81 -29.61 -8.48
CA TRP A 276 1.37 -29.59 -8.71
C TRP A 276 1.06 -28.87 -10.02
N THR A 277 0.19 -29.45 -10.85
CA THR A 277 -0.38 -28.77 -12.02
C THR A 277 -1.76 -28.19 -11.68
N ILE A 278 -2.05 -26.99 -12.16
CA ILE A 278 -3.34 -26.31 -11.99
C ILE A 278 -4.15 -26.42 -13.28
N ALA A 279 -5.41 -26.85 -13.17
CA ALA A 279 -6.32 -26.99 -14.30
C ALA A 279 -7.76 -26.56 -13.93
N ASN A 280 -8.62 -26.46 -14.96
CA ASN A 280 -10.06 -26.20 -14.81
C ASN A 280 -10.38 -24.91 -14.02
N VAL A 281 -9.65 -23.83 -14.31
CA VAL A 281 -9.85 -22.53 -13.67
C VAL A 281 -11.16 -21.89 -14.13
N ASP A 282 -12.14 -21.83 -13.23
CA ASP A 282 -13.42 -21.12 -13.40
C ASP A 282 -13.45 -19.87 -12.51
N VAL A 283 -13.66 -18.71 -13.14
CA VAL A 283 -13.67 -17.40 -12.48
C VAL A 283 -15.06 -16.80 -12.63
N LYS A 284 -15.70 -16.51 -11.50
CA LYS A 284 -17.00 -15.82 -11.42
C LYS A 284 -16.93 -14.79 -10.29
N ILE A 285 -17.95 -13.91 -10.24
CA ILE A 285 -18.09 -12.99 -9.11
C ILE A 285 -18.33 -13.80 -7.84
N ASN A 286 -17.54 -13.54 -6.79
CA ASN A 286 -17.61 -14.22 -5.50
C ASN A 286 -17.37 -15.75 -5.59
N LYS A 287 -16.67 -16.21 -6.63
CA LYS A 287 -16.26 -17.62 -6.78
C LYS A 287 -15.01 -17.74 -7.66
N LEU A 288 -14.00 -18.41 -7.11
CA LEU A 288 -12.84 -18.90 -7.85
C LEU A 288 -12.68 -20.39 -7.56
N SER A 289 -12.64 -21.20 -8.62
CA SER A 289 -12.40 -22.63 -8.48
C SER A 289 -11.40 -23.18 -9.50
N PHE A 290 -10.60 -24.15 -9.08
CA PHE A 290 -9.66 -24.89 -9.92
C PHE A 290 -9.29 -26.24 -9.26
N VAL A 291 -8.57 -27.08 -9.99
CA VAL A 291 -8.09 -28.38 -9.49
C VAL A 291 -6.57 -28.41 -9.53
N MET A 292 -5.97 -28.91 -8.45
CA MET A 292 -4.53 -29.16 -8.36
C MET A 292 -4.25 -30.66 -8.44
N ASN A 293 -3.33 -31.09 -9.31
CA ASN A 293 -2.96 -32.50 -9.47
C ASN A 293 -1.47 -32.75 -9.27
N LYS A 294 -1.10 -33.79 -8.53
CA LYS A 294 0.29 -34.24 -8.34
C LYS A 294 0.34 -35.73 -8.04
N SER A 295 1.06 -36.50 -8.85
CA SER A 295 1.34 -37.93 -8.61
C SER A 295 0.09 -38.77 -8.27
N GLY A 296 -1.02 -38.56 -8.98
CA GLY A 296 -2.29 -39.26 -8.76
C GLY A 296 -3.17 -38.69 -7.64
N ILE A 297 -2.68 -37.70 -6.89
CA ILE A 297 -3.46 -36.96 -5.89
C ILE A 297 -4.09 -35.75 -6.55
N SER A 298 -5.36 -35.49 -6.24
CA SER A 298 -6.11 -34.33 -6.70
C SER A 298 -6.70 -33.57 -5.51
N ILE A 299 -6.56 -32.24 -5.50
CA ILE A 299 -7.16 -31.35 -4.50
C ILE A 299 -8.05 -30.37 -5.23
N LYS A 300 -9.32 -30.26 -4.81
CA LYS A 300 -10.25 -29.30 -5.36
C LYS A 300 -10.13 -27.99 -4.59
N VAL A 301 -9.95 -26.89 -5.31
CA VAL A 301 -9.87 -25.56 -4.71
C VAL A 301 -11.14 -24.80 -5.07
N GLU A 302 -11.92 -24.39 -4.07
CA GLU A 302 -13.10 -23.55 -4.23
C GLU A 302 -13.13 -22.45 -3.16
N SER A 303 -12.94 -21.20 -3.57
CA SER A 303 -12.95 -20.03 -2.68
C SER A 303 -14.00 -19.01 -3.12
N ARG A 304 -14.28 -18.04 -2.25
CA ARG A 304 -15.15 -16.88 -2.54
C ARG A 304 -14.40 -15.69 -3.15
N LEU A 305 -13.12 -15.86 -3.49
CA LEU A 305 -12.33 -14.82 -4.12
C LEU A 305 -12.82 -14.53 -5.55
N THR A 306 -12.57 -13.32 -6.03
CA THR A 306 -12.93 -12.90 -7.38
C THR A 306 -11.67 -12.54 -8.16
N GLY A 307 -11.49 -13.16 -9.33
CA GLY A 307 -10.38 -12.84 -10.24
C GLY A 307 -9.29 -13.89 -10.31
N ARG A 308 -8.71 -14.02 -11.51
CA ARG A 308 -7.70 -15.03 -11.86
C ARG A 308 -6.36 -14.82 -11.15
N HIS A 309 -6.03 -13.59 -10.81
CA HIS A 309 -4.77 -13.24 -10.12
C HIS A 309 -4.63 -13.91 -8.73
N HIS A 310 -5.72 -14.45 -8.17
CA HIS A 310 -5.69 -15.23 -6.94
C HIS A 310 -5.34 -16.72 -7.13
N VAL A 311 -5.29 -17.24 -8.35
CA VAL A 311 -5.00 -18.67 -8.61
C VAL A 311 -3.60 -19.04 -8.13
N ALA A 312 -2.56 -18.31 -8.58
CA ALA A 312 -1.18 -18.56 -8.18
C ALA A 312 -0.95 -18.52 -6.65
N PRO A 313 -1.32 -17.45 -5.93
CA PRO A 313 -1.11 -17.40 -4.48
C PRO A 313 -1.92 -18.48 -3.73
N LEU A 314 -3.16 -18.76 -4.16
CA LEU A 314 -3.97 -19.79 -3.52
C LEU A 314 -3.39 -21.19 -3.76
N ALA A 315 -2.91 -21.47 -4.98
CA ALA A 315 -2.23 -22.72 -5.28
C ALA A 315 -0.95 -22.91 -4.48
N LEU A 316 -0.14 -21.85 -4.31
CA LEU A 316 1.04 -21.90 -3.45
C LEU A 316 0.66 -22.16 -1.98
N ALA A 317 -0.38 -21.49 -1.47
CA ALA A 317 -0.84 -21.69 -0.10
C ALA A 317 -1.30 -23.14 0.16
N VAL A 318 -2.05 -23.72 -0.79
CA VAL A 318 -2.46 -25.14 -0.77
C VAL A 318 -1.25 -26.08 -0.81
N ALA A 319 -0.31 -25.84 -1.73
CA ALA A 319 0.87 -26.68 -1.87
C ALA A 319 1.78 -26.63 -0.63
N LEU A 320 1.94 -25.46 0.00
CA LEU A 320 2.70 -25.30 1.24
C LEU A 320 1.98 -25.94 2.42
N ALA A 321 0.67 -25.78 2.56
CA ALA A 321 -0.10 -26.46 3.59
C ALA A 321 0.04 -27.98 3.50
N TYR A 322 -0.06 -28.52 2.28
CA TYR A 322 0.18 -29.95 2.04
C TYR A 322 1.61 -30.36 2.39
N LYS A 323 2.63 -29.58 1.98
CA LYS A 323 4.05 -29.82 2.32
C LYS A 323 4.29 -29.80 3.83
N LEU A 324 3.54 -28.98 4.58
CA LEU A 324 3.61 -28.86 6.04
C LEU A 324 2.72 -29.89 6.79
N GLY A 325 2.16 -30.86 6.07
CA GLY A 325 1.50 -32.03 6.65
C GLY A 325 -0.01 -31.92 6.83
N LEU A 326 -0.65 -30.89 6.29
CA LEU A 326 -2.12 -30.82 6.30
C LEU A 326 -2.72 -31.86 5.34
N LYS A 327 -3.81 -32.49 5.78
CA LYS A 327 -4.62 -33.39 4.93
C LYS A 327 -5.49 -32.57 3.98
N ALA A 328 -5.82 -33.14 2.82
CA ALA A 328 -6.65 -32.48 1.80
C ALA A 328 -7.95 -31.88 2.36
N ASN A 329 -8.71 -32.64 3.17
CA ASN A 329 -9.96 -32.15 3.76
C ASN A 329 -9.79 -30.91 4.66
N ALA A 330 -8.68 -30.84 5.41
CA ALA A 330 -8.38 -29.67 6.23
C ALA A 330 -8.04 -28.47 5.34
N ILE A 331 -7.27 -28.70 4.28
CA ILE A 331 -6.95 -27.64 3.31
C ILE A 331 -8.22 -27.09 2.65
N GLU A 332 -9.10 -27.95 2.16
CA GLU A 332 -10.37 -27.55 1.55
C GLU A 332 -11.26 -26.76 2.51
N LEU A 333 -11.33 -27.18 3.78
CA LEU A 333 -12.05 -26.45 4.82
C LEU A 333 -11.48 -25.04 5.02
N GLY A 334 -10.16 -24.90 5.09
CA GLY A 334 -9.48 -23.61 5.24
C GLY A 334 -9.73 -22.67 4.05
N ILE A 335 -9.70 -23.22 2.82
CA ILE A 335 -10.02 -22.46 1.61
C ILE A 335 -11.46 -21.92 1.65
N SER A 336 -12.41 -22.73 2.13
CA SER A 336 -13.82 -22.35 2.19
C SER A 336 -14.10 -21.15 3.12
N LYS A 337 -13.19 -20.89 4.08
CA LYS A 337 -13.24 -19.76 5.01
C LYS A 337 -12.64 -18.47 4.43
N ILE A 338 -11.98 -18.53 3.29
CA ILE A 338 -11.39 -17.36 2.64
C ILE A 338 -12.51 -16.46 2.12
N THR A 339 -12.51 -15.22 2.60
CA THR A 339 -13.40 -14.15 2.14
C THR A 339 -12.59 -13.02 1.52
N PRO A 340 -13.10 -12.32 0.49
CA PRO A 340 -12.50 -11.09 0.00
C PRO A 340 -12.28 -10.09 1.13
N HIS A 341 -11.13 -9.41 1.11
CA HIS A 341 -10.83 -8.36 2.07
C HIS A 341 -11.50 -7.06 1.67
N LYS A 342 -11.89 -6.25 2.66
CA LYS A 342 -12.53 -4.96 2.39
C LYS A 342 -11.68 -4.11 1.45
N HIS A 343 -12.31 -3.58 0.42
CA HIS A 343 -11.67 -2.75 -0.61
C HIS A 343 -10.52 -3.43 -1.38
N ARG A 344 -10.49 -4.76 -1.44
CA ARG A 344 -9.51 -5.55 -2.20
C ARG A 344 -10.22 -6.60 -3.05
N MET A 345 -10.65 -6.20 -4.24
CA MET A 345 -11.50 -7.01 -5.12
C MET A 345 -12.76 -7.56 -4.42
N GLU A 346 -13.36 -6.73 -3.56
CA GLU A 346 -14.53 -7.09 -2.76
C GLU A 346 -15.81 -6.99 -3.62
N PRO A 347 -16.50 -8.10 -3.90
CA PRO A 347 -17.77 -8.06 -4.61
C PRO A 347 -18.91 -7.73 -3.64
N ARG A 348 -19.72 -6.71 -3.96
CA ARG A 348 -20.93 -6.34 -3.24
C ARG A 348 -22.09 -6.10 -4.21
N GLN A 349 -23.30 -6.42 -3.79
CA GLN A 349 -24.51 -6.13 -4.58
C GLN A 349 -25.07 -4.77 -4.22
N LEU A 350 -25.50 -4.01 -5.23
CA LEU A 350 -26.18 -2.73 -5.07
C LEU A 350 -27.19 -2.55 -6.21
N SER A 351 -28.47 -2.32 -5.91
CA SER A 351 -29.54 -2.09 -6.90
C SER A 351 -29.61 -3.14 -8.04
N GLY A 352 -29.28 -4.41 -7.75
CA GLY A 352 -29.24 -5.48 -8.75
C GLY A 352 -28.03 -5.45 -9.71
N ALA A 353 -27.06 -4.59 -9.44
CA ALA A 353 -25.73 -4.58 -10.04
C ALA A 353 -24.71 -5.25 -9.12
N TRP A 354 -23.56 -5.60 -9.68
CA TRP A 354 -22.37 -5.97 -8.92
C TRP A 354 -21.39 -4.82 -8.88
N ILE A 355 -20.95 -4.44 -7.69
CA ILE A 355 -19.82 -3.55 -7.48
C ILE A 355 -18.63 -4.41 -7.05
N ILE A 356 -17.50 -4.27 -7.72
CA ILE A 356 -16.22 -4.87 -7.34
C ILE A 356 -15.36 -3.74 -6.82
N ASP A 357 -15.22 -3.69 -5.50
CA ASP A 357 -14.51 -2.65 -4.76
C ASP A 357 -13.04 -3.06 -4.55
N ASP A 358 -12.15 -2.39 -5.27
CA ASP A 358 -10.70 -2.49 -5.16
C ASP A 358 -10.09 -1.08 -4.89
N THR A 359 -10.76 -0.28 -4.05
CA THR A 359 -10.39 1.12 -3.80
C THR A 359 -9.45 1.30 -2.60
N TYR A 360 -8.54 0.36 -2.32
CA TYR A 360 -7.58 0.51 -1.22
C TYR A 360 -6.32 1.30 -1.63
N ASN A 361 -5.35 0.64 -2.26
CA ASN A 361 -4.14 1.24 -2.78
C ASN A 361 -3.80 0.53 -4.09
N GLY A 362 -3.76 1.28 -5.18
CA GLY A 362 -3.54 0.75 -6.51
C GLY A 362 -2.07 0.75 -6.93
N ASN A 363 -1.78 -0.10 -7.91
CA ASN A 363 -0.61 0.01 -8.79
C ASN A 363 -1.02 -0.50 -10.17
N ILE A 364 -0.16 -0.34 -11.17
CA ILE A 364 -0.52 -0.68 -12.55
C ILE A 364 -0.85 -2.17 -12.75
N GLU A 365 -0.21 -3.07 -11.99
CA GLU A 365 -0.50 -4.51 -12.04
C GLU A 365 -1.87 -4.84 -11.43
N GLY A 366 -2.23 -4.20 -10.31
CA GLY A 366 -3.56 -4.30 -9.71
C GLY A 366 -4.67 -3.78 -10.63
N MET A 367 -4.44 -2.62 -11.26
CA MET A 367 -5.33 -2.06 -12.28
C MET A 367 -5.51 -3.03 -13.46
N SER A 368 -4.41 -3.60 -13.93
CA SER A 368 -4.44 -4.59 -15.02
C SER A 368 -5.27 -5.82 -14.65
N ALA A 369 -5.13 -6.33 -13.43
CA ALA A 369 -5.88 -7.48 -12.94
C ALA A 369 -7.39 -7.19 -12.86
N GLY A 370 -7.79 -6.00 -12.42
CA GLY A 370 -9.18 -5.55 -12.36
C GLY A 370 -9.79 -5.38 -13.76
N LEU A 371 -9.09 -4.72 -14.67
CA LEU A 371 -9.54 -4.56 -16.06
C LEU A 371 -9.67 -5.90 -16.79
N LYS A 372 -8.74 -6.83 -16.57
CA LYS A 372 -8.83 -8.19 -17.11
C LYS A 372 -10.02 -8.97 -16.53
N LEU A 373 -10.27 -8.84 -15.24
CA LEU A 373 -11.46 -9.42 -14.63
C LEU A 373 -12.73 -8.82 -15.25
N LEU A 374 -12.79 -7.50 -15.38
CA LEU A 374 -13.94 -6.80 -15.98
C LEU A 374 -14.20 -7.29 -17.42
N SER A 375 -13.16 -7.54 -18.22
CA SER A 375 -13.31 -8.06 -19.58
C SER A 375 -13.79 -9.53 -19.60
N GLU A 376 -13.31 -10.38 -18.68
CA GLU A 376 -13.72 -11.79 -18.55
C GLU A 376 -15.18 -11.96 -18.06
N LEU A 377 -15.73 -11.01 -17.29
CA LEU A 377 -17.08 -11.10 -16.72
C LEU A 377 -18.18 -10.81 -17.76
N LYS A 378 -19.33 -11.48 -17.61
CA LYS A 378 -20.55 -11.21 -18.39
C LYS A 378 -21.43 -10.21 -17.63
N ALA A 379 -21.80 -9.12 -18.30
CA ALA A 379 -22.66 -8.07 -17.76
C ALA A 379 -23.56 -7.50 -18.86
N LYS A 380 -24.66 -6.82 -18.49
CA LYS A 380 -25.40 -6.00 -19.46
C LYS A 380 -24.63 -4.73 -19.83
N ARG A 381 -23.91 -4.17 -18.86
CA ARG A 381 -23.10 -2.96 -18.99
C ARG A 381 -21.96 -3.00 -17.98
N LYS A 382 -20.76 -2.61 -18.42
CA LYS A 382 -19.52 -2.63 -17.65
C LYS A 382 -19.05 -1.20 -17.39
N TRP A 383 -18.85 -0.89 -16.12
CA TRP A 383 -18.30 0.38 -15.67
C TRP A 383 -16.90 0.19 -15.13
N TYR A 384 -16.02 1.12 -15.46
CA TYR A 384 -14.70 1.24 -14.84
C TYR A 384 -14.56 2.62 -14.19
N VAL A 385 -14.24 2.64 -12.90
CA VAL A 385 -14.18 3.86 -12.09
C VAL A 385 -12.80 3.97 -11.46
N THR A 386 -12.10 5.06 -11.72
CA THR A 386 -10.78 5.29 -11.11
C THR A 386 -10.43 6.77 -10.99
N PRO A 387 -9.72 7.18 -9.91
CA PRO A 387 -9.01 8.46 -9.88
C PRO A 387 -7.63 8.40 -10.58
N GLY A 388 -7.19 7.25 -11.09
CA GLY A 388 -5.80 7.04 -11.52
C GLY A 388 -4.94 6.50 -10.36
N LEU A 389 -3.63 6.69 -10.42
CA LEU A 389 -2.64 6.23 -9.43
C LEU A 389 -1.88 7.43 -8.83
N VAL A 390 -1.43 7.30 -7.58
CA VAL A 390 -0.57 8.28 -6.89
C VAL A 390 0.82 7.69 -6.65
N ASP A 391 1.76 8.52 -6.19
CA ASP A 391 3.08 8.10 -5.70
C ASP A 391 3.92 7.33 -6.75
N GLN A 392 3.83 7.78 -8.01
CA GLN A 392 4.54 7.19 -9.16
C GLN A 392 5.82 7.96 -9.55
N GLY A 393 6.20 9.00 -8.81
CA GLY A 393 7.41 9.79 -9.08
C GLY A 393 7.49 10.30 -10.53
N GLU A 394 8.67 10.18 -11.14
CA GLU A 394 8.93 10.58 -12.53
C GLU A 394 8.17 9.73 -13.56
N GLU A 395 7.77 8.50 -13.21
CA GLU A 395 7.04 7.58 -14.08
C GLU A 395 5.53 7.85 -14.15
N THR A 396 5.04 8.86 -13.43
CA THR A 396 3.61 9.21 -13.36
C THR A 396 2.97 9.26 -14.74
N ASN A 397 3.59 9.89 -15.73
CA ASN A 397 2.99 9.99 -17.07
C ASN A 397 2.94 8.63 -17.78
N ASN A 398 4.02 7.85 -17.74
CA ASN A 398 4.11 6.55 -18.43
C ASN A 398 3.09 5.55 -17.87
N VAL A 399 2.97 5.47 -16.55
CA VAL A 399 2.00 4.61 -15.86
C VAL A 399 0.56 4.98 -16.24
N HIS A 400 0.23 6.26 -16.36
CA HIS A 400 -1.12 6.69 -16.74
C HIS A 400 -1.41 6.54 -18.24
N ILE A 401 -0.38 6.62 -19.09
CA ILE A 401 -0.49 6.22 -20.50
C ILE A 401 -0.79 4.72 -20.58
N GLU A 402 -0.05 3.89 -19.86
CA GLU A 402 -0.29 2.45 -19.81
C GLU A 402 -1.70 2.13 -19.29
N LEU A 403 -2.13 2.80 -18.21
CA LEU A 403 -3.47 2.64 -17.66
C LEU A 403 -4.55 2.97 -18.71
N GLY A 404 -4.43 4.11 -19.41
CA GLY A 404 -5.39 4.49 -20.44
C GLY A 404 -5.47 3.48 -21.60
N LYS A 405 -4.33 2.90 -21.98
CA LYS A 405 -4.28 1.81 -22.98
C LYS A 405 -5.02 0.57 -22.49
N LYS A 406 -4.75 0.11 -21.27
CA LYS A 406 -5.41 -1.09 -20.70
C LYS A 406 -6.92 -0.89 -20.53
N ILE A 407 -7.35 0.33 -20.16
CA ILE A 407 -8.77 0.66 -20.10
C ILE A 407 -9.41 0.48 -21.48
N ALA A 408 -8.82 1.05 -22.53
CA ALA A 408 -9.32 0.91 -23.90
C ALA A 408 -9.37 -0.56 -24.36
N GLU A 409 -8.32 -1.34 -24.08
CA GLU A 409 -8.24 -2.78 -24.42
C GLU A 409 -9.31 -3.63 -23.70
N SER A 410 -9.67 -3.28 -22.46
CA SER A 410 -10.71 -3.97 -21.71
C SER A 410 -12.14 -3.61 -22.15
N ASN A 411 -12.28 -2.54 -22.95
CA ASN A 411 -13.52 -2.07 -23.57
C ASN A 411 -14.76 -2.03 -22.64
N PRO A 412 -14.71 -1.29 -21.51
CA PRO A 412 -15.89 -1.03 -20.69
C PRO A 412 -16.86 -0.12 -21.45
N ASP A 413 -18.16 -0.27 -21.15
CA ASP A 413 -19.20 0.57 -21.75
C ASP A 413 -19.15 2.00 -21.22
N ILE A 414 -18.80 2.16 -19.94
CA ILE A 414 -18.68 3.46 -19.25
C ILE A 414 -17.37 3.51 -18.48
N VAL A 415 -16.63 4.62 -18.65
CA VAL A 415 -15.46 4.95 -17.82
C VAL A 415 -15.76 6.22 -17.05
N VAL A 416 -15.52 6.18 -15.74
CA VAL A 416 -15.61 7.32 -14.84
C VAL A 416 -14.21 7.67 -14.36
N LEU A 417 -13.72 8.85 -14.77
CA LEU A 417 -12.46 9.40 -14.27
C LEU A 417 -12.74 10.53 -13.30
N MET A 418 -12.08 10.49 -12.13
CA MET A 418 -12.15 11.60 -11.19
C MET A 418 -11.29 12.77 -11.68
N GLU A 419 -11.77 14.00 -11.52
CA GLU A 419 -11.01 15.18 -11.95
C GLU A 419 -9.78 15.38 -11.05
N ASN A 420 -8.60 15.36 -11.68
CA ASN A 420 -7.30 15.60 -11.05
C ASN A 420 -6.21 15.82 -12.12
N THR A 421 -4.96 15.95 -11.68
CA THR A 421 -3.81 16.25 -12.55
C THR A 421 -3.46 15.14 -13.55
N VAL A 422 -3.79 13.87 -13.27
CA VAL A 422 -3.42 12.73 -14.11
C VAL A 422 -4.53 12.32 -15.09
N ARG A 423 -5.78 12.70 -14.81
CA ARG A 423 -6.96 12.47 -15.65
C ARG A 423 -6.77 12.83 -17.13
N PRO A 424 -6.18 13.99 -17.51
CA PRO A 424 -5.94 14.30 -18.94
C PRO A 424 -5.07 13.28 -19.66
N VAL A 425 -4.07 12.72 -18.97
CA VAL A 425 -3.12 11.75 -19.54
C VAL A 425 -3.84 10.43 -19.83
N ILE A 426 -4.62 9.94 -18.86
CA ILE A 426 -5.43 8.72 -19.00
C ILE A 426 -6.43 8.89 -20.15
N GLN A 427 -7.19 9.99 -20.15
CA GLN A 427 -8.19 10.29 -21.17
C GLN A 427 -7.58 10.33 -22.58
N LYS A 428 -6.43 11.01 -22.74
CA LYS A 428 -5.72 11.07 -24.01
C LYS A 428 -5.32 9.66 -24.46
N SER A 429 -4.68 8.88 -23.58
CA SER A 429 -4.23 7.53 -23.91
C SER A 429 -5.39 6.60 -24.28
N MET A 430 -6.52 6.66 -23.58
CA MET A 430 -7.73 5.90 -23.93
C MET A 430 -8.21 6.22 -25.35
N ARG A 431 -8.29 7.50 -25.70
CA ARG A 431 -8.72 7.95 -27.03
C ARG A 431 -7.74 7.50 -28.11
N ASP A 432 -6.45 7.67 -27.87
CA ASP A 432 -5.39 7.33 -28.82
C ASP A 432 -5.32 5.79 -29.04
N ASN A 433 -5.81 4.99 -28.08
CA ASN A 433 -5.97 3.53 -28.18
C ASN A 433 -7.41 3.10 -28.56
N GLY A 434 -8.25 4.01 -29.06
CA GLY A 434 -9.51 3.67 -29.71
C GLY A 434 -10.67 3.32 -28.76
N PHE A 435 -10.67 3.83 -27.52
CA PHE A 435 -11.82 3.70 -26.62
C PHE A 435 -13.11 4.26 -27.25
N LYS A 436 -14.20 3.49 -27.20
CA LYS A 436 -15.50 3.84 -27.83
C LYS A 436 -16.66 3.99 -26.83
N GLY A 437 -16.45 3.67 -25.56
CA GLY A 437 -17.47 3.77 -24.53
C GLY A 437 -17.76 5.22 -24.15
N GLU A 438 -18.72 5.38 -23.24
CA GLU A 438 -19.02 6.67 -22.63
C GLU A 438 -17.92 7.04 -21.62
N LEU A 439 -17.38 8.26 -21.71
CA LEU A 439 -16.47 8.82 -20.70
C LEU A 439 -17.21 9.85 -19.85
N ARG A 440 -17.20 9.66 -18.54
CA ARG A 440 -17.70 10.60 -17.53
C ARG A 440 -16.55 11.15 -16.71
N ILE A 441 -16.59 12.45 -16.44
CA ILE A 441 -15.61 13.14 -15.60
C ILE A 441 -16.34 13.62 -14.35
N GLU A 442 -15.88 13.16 -13.19
CA GLU A 442 -16.50 13.46 -11.90
C GLU A 442 -15.60 14.39 -11.08
N ALA A 443 -16.07 15.62 -10.84
CA ALA A 443 -15.34 16.61 -10.05
C ALA A 443 -15.44 16.39 -8.54
N GLU A 444 -16.51 15.73 -8.09
CA GLU A 444 -16.81 15.49 -6.67
C GLU A 444 -16.92 13.98 -6.39
N PRO A 445 -15.80 13.26 -6.20
CA PRO A 445 -15.81 11.78 -6.09
C PRO A 445 -16.67 11.27 -4.93
N LEU A 446 -16.73 12.00 -3.82
CA LEU A 446 -17.56 11.64 -2.68
C LEU A 446 -19.06 11.67 -3.01
N GLU A 447 -19.50 12.60 -3.85
CA GLU A 447 -20.89 12.64 -4.30
C GLU A 447 -21.19 11.50 -5.26
N PHE A 448 -20.28 11.20 -6.19
CA PHE A 448 -20.40 10.04 -7.08
C PHE A 448 -20.59 8.75 -6.28
N TYR A 449 -19.75 8.48 -5.28
CA TYR A 449 -19.85 7.25 -4.48
C TYR A 449 -21.14 7.18 -3.64
N LYS A 450 -21.62 8.31 -3.11
CA LYS A 450 -22.89 8.37 -2.37
C LYS A 450 -24.11 8.12 -3.27
N ASN A 451 -24.05 8.63 -4.50
CA ASN A 451 -25.17 8.58 -5.44
C ASN A 451 -25.12 7.35 -6.37
N LEU A 452 -24.12 6.48 -6.23
CA LEU A 452 -23.88 5.34 -7.11
C LEU A 452 -25.13 4.47 -7.29
N GLU A 453 -25.93 4.28 -6.23
CA GLU A 453 -27.16 3.48 -6.27
C GLU A 453 -28.25 4.01 -7.22
N TYR A 454 -28.24 5.32 -7.50
CA TYR A 454 -29.18 5.99 -8.40
C TYR A 454 -28.68 6.07 -9.85
N ILE A 455 -27.40 5.74 -10.08
CA ILE A 455 -26.72 5.86 -11.38
C ILE A 455 -26.65 4.49 -12.09
N ILE A 456 -26.49 3.42 -11.32
CA ILE A 456 -26.34 2.05 -11.82
C ILE A 456 -27.69 1.39 -12.09
N ALA A 457 -27.69 0.35 -12.93
CA ALA A 457 -28.87 -0.42 -13.30
C ALA A 457 -28.70 -1.92 -13.04
N ASN A 458 -29.82 -2.65 -12.98
CA ASN A 458 -29.82 -4.09 -12.82
C ASN A 458 -29.03 -4.80 -13.95
N GLY A 459 -28.06 -5.62 -13.56
CA GLY A 459 -27.17 -6.33 -14.48
C GLY A 459 -25.90 -5.57 -14.87
N ASP A 460 -25.68 -4.39 -14.31
CA ASP A 460 -24.40 -3.69 -14.39
C ASP A 460 -23.31 -4.42 -13.59
N ILE A 461 -22.07 -4.28 -14.03
CA ILE A 461 -20.87 -4.54 -13.23
C ILE A 461 -20.07 -3.26 -13.14
N VAL A 462 -19.73 -2.83 -11.93
CA VAL A 462 -18.92 -1.65 -11.65
C VAL A 462 -17.62 -2.07 -11.01
N MET A 463 -16.52 -1.92 -11.74
CA MET A 463 -15.17 -2.10 -11.22
C MET A 463 -14.65 -0.75 -10.71
N MET A 464 -14.39 -0.65 -9.40
CA MET A 464 -13.83 0.54 -8.77
C MET A 464 -12.40 0.24 -8.34
N GLN A 465 -11.42 0.99 -8.85
CA GLN A 465 -10.01 0.77 -8.50
C GLN A 465 -9.30 2.04 -8.05
N ASN A 466 -8.53 1.87 -6.97
CA ASN A 466 -7.79 2.89 -6.21
C ASN A 466 -8.68 3.89 -5.43
N ASP A 467 -8.20 4.32 -4.26
CA ASP A 467 -8.86 5.35 -3.45
C ASP A 467 -8.60 6.74 -4.04
N TRP A 468 -9.56 7.64 -3.84
CA TRP A 468 -9.34 9.06 -4.03
C TRP A 468 -8.72 9.65 -2.77
N THR A 469 -7.40 9.84 -2.79
CA THR A 469 -6.61 10.31 -1.64
C THR A 469 -6.46 11.83 -1.61
N ASP A 470 -6.08 12.38 -0.44
CA ASP A 470 -5.75 13.81 -0.27
C ASP A 470 -4.57 14.25 -1.19
N ASN A 471 -3.78 13.30 -1.71
CA ASN A 471 -2.63 13.57 -2.59
C ASN A 471 -3.03 14.03 -4.01
N TYR A 472 -4.31 13.95 -4.38
CA TYR A 472 -4.83 14.47 -5.65
C TYR A 472 -5.18 15.97 -5.63
N SER A 473 -4.96 16.65 -4.50
CA SER A 473 -5.24 18.09 -4.31
C SER A 473 -4.26 18.99 -5.05
#